data_AF-A0A6L7XYE7-F1
#
_entry.id   AF-A0A6L7XYE7-F1
#
_cell.length_a   1.000
_cell.length_b   1.000
_cell.length_c   1.000
_cell.angle_alpha   90.00
_cell.angle_beta   90.00
_cell.angle_gamma   90.00
#
_symmetry.space_group_name_H-M   'P 1'
#
loop_
_entity.id
_entity.type
_entity.pdbx_description
1 polymer ?
#
loop_
_entity_poly.entity_id
_entity_poly.type
_entity_poly.pdbx_seq_one_letter_code
_entity_poly.pdbx_strand_id
1 'polypeptide(L)' 'MKTTLNLNDEVLRRCKQSAARNGVTLTRFVEDALRAKLAPQPKRRFRLRLLTVQGTRAPNVDITDRDALYDVIDRR' A
#
# COMPACT_ATOMS: atom_id res chain seq x y z
N MET A 1 1.94 -9.63 29.43
CA MET A 1 1.49 -8.61 30.42
C MET A 1 0.04 -8.89 30.76
N LYS A 2 -0.41 -8.66 32.01
CA LYS A 2 -1.83 -8.78 32.38
C LYS A 2 -2.47 -7.38 32.34
N THR A 3 -3.52 -7.23 31.54
CA THR A 3 -4.25 -5.97 31.40
C THR A 3 -5.73 -6.21 31.66
N THR A 4 -6.35 -5.35 32.46
CA THR A 4 -7.80 -5.39 32.73
C THR A 4 -8.47 -4.33 31.88
N LEU A 5 -9.48 -4.70 31.10
CA LEU A 5 -10.23 -3.82 30.20
C LEU A 5 -11.72 -3.92 30.53
N ASN A 6 -12.42 -2.80 30.52
CA ASN A 6 -13.88 -2.80 30.62
C ASN A 6 -14.47 -2.95 29.21
N LEU A 7 -15.23 -4.01 28.96
CA LEU A 7 -15.82 -4.35 27.66
C LEU A 7 -17.33 -4.45 27.83
N ASN A 8 -18.07 -3.90 26.87
CA ASN A 8 -19.51 -4.12 26.80
C ASN A 8 -19.82 -5.64 26.69
N ASP A 9 -20.83 -6.10 27.41
CA ASP A 9 -21.19 -7.52 27.49
C ASP A 9 -21.49 -8.15 26.12
N GLU A 10 -22.14 -7.40 25.23
CA GLU A 10 -22.45 -7.89 23.89
C GLU A 10 -21.18 -8.08 23.06
N VAL A 11 -20.18 -7.20 23.23
CA VAL A 11 -18.87 -7.36 22.59
C VAL A 11 -18.17 -8.59 23.14
N LEU A 12 -18.14 -8.76 24.46
CA LEU A 12 -17.51 -9.93 25.09
C LEU A 12 -18.16 -11.24 24.62
N ARG A 13 -19.49 -11.28 24.49
CA ARG A 13 -20.24 -12.42 23.99
C ARG A 13 -19.85 -12.76 22.55
N ARG A 14 -19.78 -11.77 21.66
CA ARG A 14 -19.37 -11.96 20.25
C ARG A 14 -17.92 -12.41 20.13
N CYS A 15 -17.03 -11.86 20.94
CA CYS A 15 -15.64 -12.29 20.99
C CYS A 15 -15.51 -13.75 21.40
N LYS A 16 -16.21 -14.19 22.46
CA LYS A 16 -16.23 -15.60 22.88
C LYS A 16 -16.75 -16.55 21.80
N GLN A 17 -17.85 -16.18 21.13
CA GLN A 17 -18.40 -16.97 20.03
C GLN A 17 -17.42 -17.08 18.87
N SER A 18 -16.76 -15.97 18.51
CA SER A 18 -15.78 -15.95 17.42
C SER A 18 -14.53 -16.75 17.78
N ALA A 19 -14.05 -16.66 19.01
CA ALA A 19 -12.92 -17.45 19.51
C ALA A 19 -13.23 -18.95 19.46
N ALA A 20 -14.41 -19.37 19.94
CA ALA A 20 -14.87 -20.75 19.88
C ALA A 20 -15.00 -21.27 18.44
N ARG A 21 -15.59 -20.47 17.53
CA ARG A 21 -15.71 -20.82 16.11
C ARG A 21 -14.37 -21.04 15.42
N ASN A 22 -13.35 -20.26 15.80
CA ASN A 22 -11.99 -20.37 15.24
C ASN A 22 -11.09 -21.34 16.02
N GLY A 23 -11.59 -21.99 17.07
CA GLY A 23 -10.79 -22.91 17.90
C GLY A 23 -9.65 -22.24 18.65
N VAL A 24 -9.75 -20.95 18.99
CA VAL A 24 -8.72 -20.19 19.69
C VAL A 24 -9.21 -19.68 21.05
N THR A 25 -8.28 -19.29 21.93
CA THR A 25 -8.62 -18.67 23.21
C THR A 25 -9.13 -17.24 23.02
N LEU A 26 -9.93 -16.75 23.97
CA LEU A 26 -10.39 -15.35 23.96
C LEU A 26 -9.21 -14.37 23.96
N THR A 27 -8.16 -14.66 24.73
CA THR A 27 -6.95 -13.84 24.77
C THR A 27 -6.30 -13.74 23.40
N ARG A 28 -6.08 -14.87 22.72
CA ARG A 28 -5.50 -14.88 21.37
C ARG A 28 -6.36 -14.12 20.38
N PHE A 29 -7.67 -14.30 20.44
CA PHE A 29 -8.61 -13.56 19.58
C PHE A 29 -8.49 -12.04 19.77
N VAL A 30 -8.42 -11.57 21.01
CA VAL A 30 -8.27 -10.14 21.33
C VAL A 30 -6.91 -9.61 20.88
N GLU A 31 -5.83 -10.36 21.12
CA GLU A 31 -4.48 -9.98 20.67
C GLU A 31 -4.39 -9.88 19.15
N ASP A 32 -4.97 -10.84 18.42
CA ASP A 32 -4.98 -10.84 16.96
C ASP A 32 -5.80 -9.66 16.41
N ALA A 33 -6.94 -9.34 17.04
CA ALA A 33 -7.76 -8.18 16.67
C ALA A 33 -7.01 -6.85 16.89
N LEU A 34 -6.32 -6.71 18.03
CA LEU A 34 -5.50 -5.53 18.32
C LEU A 34 -4.32 -5.42 17.35
N ARG A 35 -3.63 -6.53 17.07
CA ARG A 35 -2.54 -6.58 16.09
C ARG A 35 -3.00 -6.16 14.71
N ALA A 36 -4.16 -6.65 14.26
CA ALA A 36 -4.73 -6.26 12.97
C ALA A 36 -5.10 -4.77 12.91
N LYS A 37 -5.57 -4.19 14.03
CA LYS A 37 -5.89 -2.76 14.10
C LYS A 37 -4.67 -1.85 14.18
N LEU A 38 -3.60 -2.31 14.82
CA LEU A 38 -2.34 -1.58 14.95
C LEU A 38 -1.38 -1.84 13.76
N ALA A 39 -1.69 -2.81 12.90
CA ALA A 39 -0.90 -3.09 11.72
C ALA A 39 -0.78 -1.83 10.84
N PRO A 40 0.42 -1.51 10.33
CA PRO A 40 0.59 -0.42 9.40
C PRO A 40 -0.36 -0.61 8.21
N GLN A 41 -1.16 0.40 7.90
CA GLN A 41 -1.96 0.36 6.69
C GLN A 41 -0.99 0.27 5.50
N PRO A 42 -1.17 -0.68 4.56
CA PRO A 42 -0.32 -0.74 3.39
C PRO A 42 -0.40 0.61 2.70
N LYS A 43 0.76 1.25 2.47
CA LYS A 43 0.81 2.50 1.72
C LYS A 43 0.08 2.25 0.41
N ARG A 44 -0.95 3.07 0.15
CA ARG A 44 -1.75 2.98 -1.07
C ARG A 44 -0.76 2.93 -2.23
N ARG A 45 -0.82 1.88 -3.07
CA ARG A 45 0.11 1.74 -4.20
C ARG A 45 0.08 3.05 -5.00
N PHE A 46 1.21 3.75 -5.03
CA PHE A 46 1.34 4.94 -5.86
C PHE A 46 1.24 4.49 -7.32
N ARG A 47 0.25 5.03 -8.03
CA ARG A 47 0.15 4.86 -9.48
C ARG A 47 0.67 6.16 -10.09
N LEU A 48 1.92 6.13 -10.57
CA LEU A 48 2.46 7.24 -11.35
C LEU A 48 1.66 7.34 -12.65
N ARG A 49 0.93 8.44 -12.81
CA ARG A 49 0.32 8.80 -14.10
C ARG A 49 1.08 10.01 -14.63
N LEU A 50 2.05 9.75 -15.49
CA LEU A 50 2.77 10.83 -16.18
C LEU A 50 1.78 11.63 -17.02
N LEU A 51 1.86 12.95 -16.93
CA LEU A 51 1.12 13.83 -17.84
C LEU A 51 1.84 13.78 -19.18
N THR A 52 1.20 13.20 -20.19
CA THR A 52 1.67 13.26 -21.58
C THR A 52 1.04 14.45 -22.27
N VAL A 53 1.84 15.22 -23.00
CA VAL A 53 1.35 16.27 -23.90
C VAL A 53 1.62 15.85 -25.34
N GLN A 54 0.75 16.25 -26.26
CA GLN A 54 1.00 16.03 -27.67
C GLN A 54 2.04 17.05 -28.14
N GLY A 55 3.12 16.56 -28.75
CA GLY A 55 4.13 17.41 -29.38
C GLY A 55 3.50 18.20 -30.54
N THR A 56 3.85 19.47 -30.66
CA THR A 56 3.37 20.36 -31.75
C THR A 56 4.29 20.35 -32.97
N ARG A 57 5.43 19.65 -32.89
CA ARG A 57 6.48 19.64 -33.91
C ARG A 57 7.07 18.24 -34.04
N ALA A 58 7.57 17.92 -35.22
CA ALA A 58 8.36 16.72 -35.44
C ALA A 58 9.64 16.75 -34.59
N PRO A 59 10.19 15.59 -34.19
CA PRO A 59 11.47 15.52 -33.51
C PRO A 59 12.56 16.22 -34.34
N ASN A 60 13.42 16.99 -33.68
CA ASN A 60 14.53 17.68 -34.35
C ASN A 60 15.59 16.72 -34.90
N VAL A 61 15.65 15.50 -34.36
CA VAL A 61 16.57 14.45 -34.76
C VAL A 61 15.91 13.09 -34.52
N ASP A 62 16.22 12.13 -35.38
CA ASP A 62 15.87 10.73 -35.16
C ASP A 62 16.78 10.16 -34.05
N ILE A 63 16.19 9.81 -32.91
CA ILE A 63 16.92 9.26 -31.76
C ILE A 63 17.43 7.83 -32.01
N THR A 64 17.02 7.18 -33.11
CA THR A 64 17.51 5.87 -33.50
C THR A 64 18.80 5.94 -34.33
N ASP A 65 19.12 7.11 -34.91
CA ASP A 65 20.40 7.38 -35.54
C ASP A 65 21.38 7.95 -34.50
N ARG A 66 22.34 7.12 -34.11
CA ARG A 66 23.35 7.47 -33.12
C ARG A 66 24.14 8.71 -33.55
N ASP A 67 24.67 8.71 -34.76
CA ASP A 67 25.63 9.73 -35.19
C ASP A 67 24.92 11.09 -35.32
N ALA A 68 23.72 11.10 -35.91
CA ALA A 68 22.90 12.30 -35.99
C ALA A 68 22.49 12.86 -34.62
N LEU A 69 22.19 12.00 -33.65
CA LEU A 69 21.87 12.41 -32.28
C LEU A 69 23.06 13.06 -31.57
N TYR A 70 24.26 12.47 -31.67
CA TYR A 70 25.47 13.01 -31.06
C TYR A 70 25.91 14.33 -31.71
N ASP A 71 25.76 14.47 -33.03
CA ASP A 71 26.01 15.76 -33.72
C ASP A 71 25.16 16.92 -33.17
N VAL A 72 23.91 16.64 -32.76
CA VAL A 72 23.01 17.66 -32.16
C VAL A 72 23.34 17.93 -30.70
N ILE A 73 23.76 16.92 -29.94
CA ILE A 73 24.11 17.04 -28.53
C ILE A 73 25.45 17.76 -28.35
N ASP A 74 26.44 17.45 -29.20
CA ASP A 74 27.82 17.93 -29.05
C ASP A 74 28.08 19.26 -29.79
N ARG A 75 27.19 19.70 -30.70
CA ARG A 75 27.20 21.06 -31.23
C ARG A 75 26.66 22.05 -30.21
N ARG A 76 27.54 22.50 -29.33
CA ARG A 76 27.31 23.61 -28.39
C ARG A 76 27.83 24.93 -28.94
#